data_AF-A0A8C6I012-F1
#
_entry.id   AF-A0A8C6I012-F1
#
_cell.length_a   1.000
_cell.length_b   1.000
_cell.length_c   1.000
_cell.angle_alpha   90.00
_cell.angle_beta   90.00
_cell.angle_gamma   90.00
#
_symmetry.space_group_name_H-M   'P 1'
#
loop_
_entity.id
_entity.type
_entity.pdbx_description
1 polymer ?
#
loop_
_entity_poly.entity_id
_entity_poly.type
_entity_poly.pdbx_seq_one_letter_code
_entity_poly.pdbx_strand_id
1 'polypeptide(L)'
;MKVELCSFTGYKIYPGHGQRYFLNAKCESAFLSKRNPRLVNWTVLCRRKHKKGQSEEIQKKRTCCAVKFQRAVTGGSLADIMSKRNQKPEVRKAQREQAIRAAKEHLEDGGSWISMSSRPTWSTQ
;
A
#
# COMPACT_ATOMS: atom_id res chain seq x y z
N MET A 1 29.29 -0.01 21.80
CA MET A 1 29.84 -1.16 21.06
C MET A 1 28.71 -2.16 20.80
N LYS A 2 28.57 -2.69 19.58
CA LYS A 2 27.43 -3.55 19.20
C LYS A 2 27.64 -4.98 19.70
N VAL A 3 26.57 -5.59 20.22
CA VAL A 3 26.57 -7.01 20.59
C VAL A 3 26.23 -7.83 19.35
N GLU A 4 27.11 -8.76 18.98
CA GLU A 4 26.89 -9.67 17.87
C GLU A 4 26.21 -10.96 18.37
N LEU A 5 25.74 -11.80 17.45
CA LEU A 5 25.14 -13.10 17.76
C LEU A 5 26.00 -14.21 17.17
N CYS A 6 26.26 -15.25 17.96
CA CYS A 6 27.00 -16.42 17.51
C CYS A 6 26.21 -17.18 16.43
N SER A 7 26.87 -17.46 15.31
CA SER A 7 26.26 -18.11 14.14
C SER A 7 25.75 -19.52 14.44
N PHE A 8 26.40 -20.26 15.35
CA PHE A 8 26.01 -21.63 15.71
C PHE A 8 24.91 -21.66 16.78
N THR A 9 25.08 -20.90 17.86
CA THR A 9 24.28 -21.05 19.08
C THR A 9 23.17 -20.02 19.22
N GLY A 10 23.32 -18.85 18.60
CA GLY A 10 22.44 -17.69 18.79
C GLY A 10 22.65 -16.94 20.12
N TYR A 11 23.74 -17.21 20.85
CA TYR A 11 24.10 -16.44 22.05
C TYR A 11 24.77 -15.11 21.71
N LYS A 12 24.65 -14.16 22.63
CA LYS A 12 25.26 -12.82 22.53
C LYS A 12 26.79 -12.92 22.64
N ILE A 13 27.49 -12.34 21.66
CA ILE A 13 28.94 -12.15 21.65
C ILE A 13 29.20 -10.71 22.06
N TYR A 14 29.83 -10.55 23.22
CA TYR A 14 30.30 -9.25 23.68
C TYR A 14 31.67 -8.94 23.09
N PRO A 15 31.99 -7.64 22.92
CA PRO A 15 33.29 -7.24 22.42
C PRO A 15 34.43 -7.76 23.30
N GLY A 16 35.51 -8.23 22.68
CA GLY A 16 36.64 -8.84 23.39
C GLY A 16 36.42 -10.31 23.81
N HIS A 17 35.30 -10.92 23.43
CA HIS A 17 35.02 -12.33 23.72
C HIS A 17 34.83 -13.15 22.45
N GLY A 18 35.54 -14.28 22.38
CA GLY A 18 35.42 -15.22 21.27
C GLY A 18 36.02 -14.70 19.97
N GLN A 19 35.50 -15.20 18.85
CA GLN A 19 35.84 -14.79 17.50
C GLN A 19 34.61 -14.12 16.86
N ARG A 20 34.83 -13.35 15.79
CA ARG A 20 33.78 -12.59 15.07
C ARG A 20 32.49 -13.37 14.80
N TYR A 21 32.54 -14.68 14.56
CA TYR A 21 31.35 -15.49 14.24
C TYR A 21 30.97 -16.49 15.34
N PHE A 22 31.83 -16.71 16.33
CA PHE A 22 31.70 -17.77 17.32
C PHE A 22 32.01 -17.27 18.72
N LEU A 23 31.12 -17.59 19.68
CA LEU A 23 31.31 -17.20 21.07
C LEU A 23 32.54 -17.87 21.73
N ASN A 24 32.79 -19.14 21.42
CA ASN A 24 33.88 -19.92 21.99
C ASN A 24 34.34 -21.04 21.03
N ALA A 25 35.47 -21.67 21.35
CA ALA A 25 36.03 -22.78 20.58
C ALA A 25 35.08 -23.98 20.45
N LYS A 26 34.18 -24.19 21.44
CA LYS A 26 33.15 -25.23 21.37
C LYS A 26 32.16 -24.98 20.23
N CYS A 27 31.77 -23.73 19.99
CA CYS A 27 30.90 -23.36 18.87
C CYS A 27 31.60 -23.56 17.53
N GLU A 28 32.87 -23.17 17.45
CA GLU A 28 33.69 -23.30 16.25
C GLU A 28 33.92 -24.77 15.88
N SER A 29 34.38 -25.59 16.83
CA SER A 29 34.58 -27.03 16.62
C SER A 29 33.30 -27.75 16.18
N ALA A 30 32.15 -27.41 16.78
CA ALA A 30 30.88 -28.01 16.41
C ALA A 30 30.42 -27.59 15.00
N PHE A 31 30.71 -26.34 14.59
CA PHE A 31 30.45 -25.84 13.26
C PHE A 31 31.34 -26.51 12.21
N LEU A 32 32.64 -26.62 12.46
CA LEU A 32 33.59 -27.31 11.59
C LEU A 32 33.25 -28.80 11.43
N SER A 33 32.79 -29.42 12.51
CA SER A 33 32.27 -30.80 12.51
C SER A 33 30.89 -30.93 11.84
N LYS A 34 30.35 -29.85 11.23
CA LYS A 34 29.06 -29.79 10.54
C LYS A 34 27.88 -30.32 11.38
N ARG A 35 27.95 -30.17 12.71
CA ARG A 35 26.85 -30.58 13.58
C ARG A 35 25.65 -29.68 13.36
N ASN A 36 24.45 -30.24 13.30
CA ASN A 36 23.23 -29.44 13.14
C ASN A 36 22.85 -28.78 14.48
N PRO A 37 22.81 -27.45 14.59
CA PRO A 37 22.45 -26.76 15.83
C PRO A 37 21.08 -27.15 16.38
N ARG A 38 20.15 -27.59 15.53
CA ARG A 38 18.78 -28.01 15.91
C ARG A 38 18.73 -29.32 16.69
N LEU A 39 19.80 -30.12 16.64
CA LEU A 39 19.95 -31.37 17.38
C LEU A 39 20.77 -31.19 18.67
N VAL A 40 21.46 -30.06 18.82
CA VAL A 40 22.32 -29.79 19.97
C VAL A 40 21.50 -29.10 21.07
N ASN A 41 21.23 -29.83 22.16
CA ASN A 41 20.26 -29.46 23.20
C ASN A 41 20.45 -28.08 23.84
N TRP A 42 21.69 -27.60 23.95
CA TRP A 42 22.01 -26.35 24.63
C TRP A 42 21.95 -25.12 23.71
N THR A 43 21.68 -25.26 22.40
CA THR A 43 21.58 -24.10 21.50
C THR A 43 20.22 -23.41 21.60
N VAL A 44 20.17 -22.11 21.28
CA VAL A 44 18.91 -21.36 21.19
C VAL A 44 18.01 -21.94 20.09
N LEU A 45 18.60 -22.41 18.99
CA LEU A 45 17.87 -22.97 17.85
C LEU A 45 17.16 -24.28 18.20
N CYS A 46 17.82 -25.17 18.96
CA CYS A 46 17.21 -26.39 19.48
C CYS A 46 16.06 -26.07 20.44
N ARG A 47 16.24 -25.10 21.35
CA ARG A 47 15.18 -24.68 22.28
C ARG A 47 13.97 -24.12 21.55
N ARG A 48 14.16 -23.30 20.49
CA ARG A 48 13.07 -22.79 19.64
C ARG A 48 12.32 -23.92 18.91
N LYS A 49 13.03 -24.90 18.34
CA LYS A 49 12.40 -26.07 17.68
C LYS A 49 11.49 -26.83 18.65
N HIS A 50 11.93 -27.01 19.89
CA HIS A 50 11.19 -27.71 20.93
C HIS A 50 10.27 -26.80 21.77
N LYS A 51 10.05 -25.55 21.35
CA LYS A 51 9.23 -24.55 22.05
C LYS A 51 9.59 -24.35 23.52
N LYS A 52 10.85 -24.63 23.90
CA LYS A 52 11.32 -24.48 25.28
C LYS A 52 11.59 -23.01 25.59
N GLY A 53 10.96 -22.49 26.66
CA GLY A 53 11.16 -21.12 27.12
C GLY A 53 10.55 -20.04 26.23
N GLN A 54 9.54 -20.40 25.42
CA GLN A 54 8.65 -19.42 24.81
C GLN A 54 7.59 -19.07 25.86
N SER A 55 7.67 -17.90 26.49
CA SER A 55 6.51 -17.29 27.12
C SER A 55 5.67 -16.65 26.00
N GLU A 56 4.45 -17.13 25.81
CA GLU A 56 3.50 -16.57 24.84
C GLU A 56 3.01 -15.19 25.31
N GLU A 57 3.85 -14.16 25.15
CA GLU A 57 3.41 -12.79 25.47
C GLU A 57 4.01 -11.76 24.51
N ILE A 58 3.96 -12.05 23.20
CA ILE A 58 4.05 -11.00 22.20
C ILE A 58 2.84 -11.12 21.29
N GLN A 59 1.68 -10.82 21.86
CA GLN A 59 0.54 -10.43 21.05
C GLN A 59 0.93 -9.11 20.37
N LYS A 60 1.11 -9.16 19.05
CA LYS A 60 1.33 -7.94 18.27
C LYS A 60 0.09 -7.06 18.43
N LYS A 61 0.26 -5.87 19.02
CA LYS A 61 -0.80 -4.86 19.06
C LYS A 61 -1.26 -4.59 17.62
N ARG A 62 -2.51 -4.93 17.32
CA ARG A 62 -3.16 -4.54 16.07
C ARG A 62 -3.46 -3.04 16.18
N THR A 63 -2.69 -2.21 15.49
CA THR A 63 -3.06 -0.81 15.31
C THR A 63 -4.23 -0.74 14.34
N CYS A 64 -5.39 -0.27 14.81
CA CYS A 64 -6.52 0.02 13.93
C CYS A 64 -6.15 1.15 12.95
N CYS A 65 -6.46 0.96 11.66
CA CYS A 65 -6.35 2.03 10.68
C CYS A 65 -7.35 3.14 11.00
N ALA A 66 -6.87 4.37 11.14
CA ALA A 66 -7.73 5.52 11.37
C ALA A 66 -8.56 5.83 10.13
N VAL A 67 -9.89 5.80 10.26
CA VAL A 67 -10.81 6.26 9.21
C VAL A 67 -10.86 7.79 9.25
N LYS A 68 -10.55 8.43 8.11
CA LYS A 68 -10.60 9.89 7.99
C LYS A 68 -12.01 10.36 7.64
N PHE A 69 -12.48 11.41 8.29
CA PHE A 69 -13.75 12.06 7.96
C PHE A 69 -13.64 12.89 6.67
N GLN A 70 -14.71 12.97 5.90
CA GLN A 70 -14.80 13.86 4.74
C GLN A 70 -15.00 15.31 5.22
N ARG A 71 -14.23 16.25 4.65
CA ARG A 71 -14.28 17.68 4.98
C ARG A 71 -14.70 18.49 3.75
N ALA A 72 -15.24 19.69 3.98
CA ALA A 72 -15.51 20.64 2.91
C ALA A 72 -14.20 21.05 2.20
N VAL A 73 -14.31 21.34 0.91
CA VAL A 73 -13.18 21.74 0.05
C VAL A 73 -13.45 23.16 -0.44
N THR A 74 -12.41 23.98 -0.62
CA THR A 74 -12.57 25.36 -1.08
C THR A 74 -13.34 25.40 -2.41
N GLY A 75 -14.45 26.14 -2.46
CA GLY A 75 -15.34 26.21 -3.63
C GLY A 75 -16.53 25.22 -3.65
N GLY A 76 -16.69 24.39 -2.61
CA GLY A 76 -17.88 23.51 -2.49
C GLY A 76 -18.16 23.09 -1.05
N SER A 77 -19.40 23.28 -0.59
CA SER A 77 -19.80 22.88 0.75
C SER A 77 -19.85 21.35 0.87
N LEU A 78 -19.72 20.82 2.10
CA LEU A 78 -19.84 19.37 2.34
C LEU A 78 -21.20 18.82 1.86
N ALA A 79 -22.27 19.63 1.98
CA ALA A 79 -23.61 19.27 1.56
C ALA A 79 -23.71 19.09 0.03
N ASP A 80 -23.08 19.98 -0.74
CA ASP A 80 -23.07 19.91 -2.21
C ASP A 80 -22.30 18.68 -2.72
N ILE A 81 -21.24 18.30 -2.01
CA ILE A 81 -20.45 17.10 -2.34
C ILE A 81 -21.25 15.82 -2.05
N MET A 82 -21.96 15.78 -0.93
CA MET A 82 -22.80 14.65 -0.57
C MET A 82 -24.01 14.50 -1.50
N SER A 83 -24.66 15.61 -1.88
CA SER A 83 -25.82 15.59 -2.77
C SER A 83 -25.44 15.06 -4.17
N LYS A 84 -24.31 15.50 -4.74
CA LYS A 84 -23.78 14.99 -6.02
C LYS A 84 -23.38 13.51 -5.94
N ARG A 85 -22.76 13.09 -4.82
CA ARG A 85 -22.37 11.68 -4.62
C ARG A 85 -23.58 10.76 -4.52
N ASN A 86 -24.65 11.20 -3.87
CA ASN A 86 -25.85 10.38 -3.61
C ASN A 86 -26.84 10.32 -4.78
N GLN A 87 -26.57 10.98 -5.91
CA GLN A 87 -27.40 10.85 -7.11
C GLN A 87 -27.38 9.41 -7.66
N LYS A 88 -28.58 8.86 -7.87
CA LYS A 88 -28.79 7.54 -8.47
C LYS A 88 -28.22 7.48 -9.89
N PRO A 89 -27.73 6.31 -10.34
CA PRO A 89 -27.14 6.16 -11.67
C PRO A 89 -28.10 6.51 -12.82
N GLU A 90 -29.40 6.33 -12.63
CA GLU A 90 -30.44 6.70 -13.59
C GLU A 90 -30.45 8.21 -13.88
N VAL A 91 -30.37 9.03 -12.83
CA VAL A 91 -30.33 10.50 -12.96
C VAL A 91 -29.04 10.93 -13.65
N ARG A 92 -27.91 10.27 -13.35
CA ARG A 92 -26.63 10.55 -14.01
C ARG A 92 -26.68 10.22 -15.51
N LYS A 93 -27.33 9.11 -15.87
CA LYS A 93 -27.47 8.68 -17.27
C LYS A 93 -28.37 9.65 -18.04
N ALA A 94 -29.48 10.08 -17.46
CA ALA A 94 -30.37 11.08 -18.07
C ALA A 94 -29.67 12.42 -18.31
N GLN A 95 -28.94 12.94 -17.32
CA GLN A 95 -28.14 14.17 -17.47
C GLN A 95 -27.05 14.02 -18.54
N ARG A 96 -26.40 12.86 -18.62
CA ARG A 96 -25.40 12.57 -19.64
C ARG A 96 -26.00 12.56 -21.04
N GLU A 97 -27.16 11.91 -21.22
CA GLU A 97 -27.85 11.85 -22.51
C GLU A 97 -28.36 13.23 -22.95
N GLN A 98 -28.88 14.03 -22.03
CA GLN A 98 -29.25 15.42 -22.28
C GLN A 98 -28.04 16.27 -22.69
N ALA A 99 -26.91 16.14 -22.00
CA ALA A 99 -25.68 16.85 -22.34
C ALA A 99 -25.11 16.42 -23.70
N ILE A 100 -25.16 15.12 -24.02
CA ILE A 100 -24.74 14.61 -25.34
C ILE A 100 -25.67 15.14 -26.44
N ARG A 101 -26.98 15.19 -26.20
CA ARG A 101 -27.94 15.72 -27.16
C ARG A 101 -27.69 17.21 -27.42
N ALA A 102 -27.57 18.02 -26.36
CA ALA A 102 -27.26 19.44 -26.47
C ALA A 102 -25.92 19.67 -27.19
N ALA A 103 -24.88 18.88 -26.86
CA ALA A 103 -23.58 18.99 -27.54
C ALA A 103 -23.66 18.65 -29.04
N LYS A 104 -24.47 17.65 -29.41
CA LYS A 104 -24.73 17.33 -30.83
C LYS A 104 -25.48 18.46 -31.53
N GLU A 105 -26.54 18.98 -30.91
CA GLU A 105 -27.31 20.12 -31.44
C GLU A 105 -26.41 21.34 -31.65
N HIS A 106 -25.55 21.68 -30.67
CA HIS A 106 -24.59 22.78 -30.82
C HIS A 106 -23.55 22.55 -31.94
N LEU A 107 -23.14 21.30 -32.19
CA LEU A 107 -22.24 20.98 -33.30
C LEU A 107 -22.94 21.07 -34.67
N GLU A 108 -24.19 20.61 -34.75
CA GLU A 108 -25.01 20.71 -35.95
C GLU A 108 -25.37 22.18 -36.26
N ASP A 109 -25.73 22.98 -35.25
CA ASP A 109 -25.98 24.41 -35.38
C ASP A 109 -24.71 25.17 -35.78
N GLY A 110 -23.56 24.83 -35.19
CA GLY A 110 -22.25 25.39 -35.57
C GLY A 110 -21.84 25.01 -36.99
N GLY A 111 -22.07 23.76 -37.41
CA GLY A 111 -21.83 23.30 -38.78
C GLY A 111 -22.78 23.93 -39.80
N SER A 112 -24.05 24.12 -39.42
CA SER A 112 -25.07 24.85 -40.18
C SER A 112 -24.63 26.31 -40.38
N TRP A 113 -24.17 26.98 -39.32
CA TRP A 113 -23.66 28.34 -39.36
C TRP A 113 -22.44 28.48 -40.28
N ILE A 114 -21.48 27.54 -40.21
CA ILE A 114 -20.30 27.48 -41.09
C ILE A 114 -20.71 27.21 -42.56
N SER A 115 -21.73 26.37 -42.80
CA SER A 115 -22.23 26.09 -44.14
C SER A 115 -23.01 27.28 -44.75
N MET A 116 -23.74 28.02 -43.91
CA MET A 116 -24.49 29.22 -44.31
C MET A 116 -23.55 30.40 -44.57
N SER A 117 -22.48 30.56 -43.79
CA SER A 117 -21.46 31.59 -44.04
C SER A 117 -20.61 31.30 -45.29
N SER A 118 -20.64 30.06 -45.81
CA SER A 118 -19.91 29.63 -47.00
C SER A 118 -20.77 29.58 -48.27
N ARG A 119 -22.07 29.89 -48.20
CA ARG A 119 -22.94 29.99 -49.39
C ARG A 119 -22.66 31.31 -50.12
N PRO A 120 -22.27 31.31 -51.41
CA PRO A 120 -22.08 32.54 -52.16
C PRO A 120 -23.44 33.25 -52.30
N THR A 121 -23.57 34.45 -51.75
CA THR A 121 -24.76 35.29 -51.94
C THR A 121 -24.74 35.87 -53.35
N TRP A 122 -25.30 35.15 -54.32
CA TRP A 122 -25.56 35.73 -55.65
C TRP A 122 -26.79 36.63 -55.53
N SER A 123 -26.55 37.94 -55.43
CA SER A 123 -27.58 38.98 -55.44
C SER A 123 -28.07 39.21 -56.87
N THR A 124 -29.37 39.01 -57.06
CA THR A 124 -30.16 39.27 -58.28
C THR A 124 -30.05 40.74 -58.71
N GLN A 125 -29.77 40.99 -59.99
CA GLN A 125 -30.02 42.25 -60.68
C GLN A 125 -31.44 42.27 -61.24
#